data_AF-A0A7S3BF11-F1
#
_entry.id   AF-A0A7S3BF11-F1
#
_cell.length_a   1.000
_cell.length_b   1.000
_cell.length_c   1.000
_cell.angle_alpha   90.00
_cell.angle_beta   90.00
_cell.angle_gamma   90.00
#
_symmetry.space_group_name_H-M   'P 1'
#
loop_
_entity.id
_entity.type
_entity.pdbx_description
1 polymer ?
#
loop_
_entity_poly.entity_id
_entity_poly.type
_entity_poly.pdbx_seq_one_letter_code
_entity_poly.pdbx_strand_id
1 'polypeptide(L)'
;AEVCFGQRAGAGWFTRMSAPRTVRKGSQRVRRFGVHDRVVCAVEDATDAYTDWAAGTVRAVDHFVADSEGAAAGSALVVPYEVLLDSGCAVLVHADEHWLIRDLALQLPGPRIAADGTRSLDRMSKRKAGDGWEMMDHTTCKVRRMQDESDSEDD
;
A
#
# COMPACT_ATOMS: atom_id res chain seq x y z
N ALA A 1 6.90 -9.05 -7.03
CA ALA A 1 5.84 -8.75 -6.05
C ALA A 1 4.85 -7.82 -6.73
N GLU A 2 3.57 -7.84 -6.36
CA GLU A 2 2.57 -6.94 -6.94
C GLU A 2 2.87 -5.46 -6.56
N VAL A 3 2.55 -4.54 -7.46
CA VAL A 3 2.81 -3.09 -7.38
C VAL A 3 1.56 -2.28 -7.77
N CYS A 4 1.56 -1.01 -7.41
CA CYS A 4 0.60 -0.02 -7.88
C CYS A 4 1.01 0.45 -9.26
N PHE A 5 0.06 0.43 -10.21
CA PHE A 5 0.31 0.75 -11.60
C PHE A 5 -0.15 2.19 -11.90
N GLY A 6 0.58 2.92 -12.73
CA GLY A 6 0.20 4.28 -13.13
C GLY A 6 1.37 5.19 -13.50
N GLN A 7 2.60 4.80 -13.17
CA GLN A 7 3.80 5.56 -13.52
C GLN A 7 4.11 5.59 -15.03
N ARG A 8 3.55 4.67 -15.82
CA ARG A 8 3.81 4.51 -17.27
C ARG A 8 2.52 4.60 -18.08
N ALA A 9 2.61 5.15 -19.30
CA ALA A 9 1.50 5.13 -20.25
C ALA A 9 1.10 3.67 -20.55
N GLY A 10 -0.21 3.37 -20.51
CA GLY A 10 -0.74 2.00 -20.67
C GLY A 10 -0.82 1.17 -19.38
N ALA A 11 -0.34 1.68 -18.24
CA ALA A 11 -0.37 0.96 -16.97
C ALA A 11 -1.80 0.66 -16.45
N GLY A 12 -2.82 1.37 -16.94
CA GLY A 12 -4.23 1.08 -16.64
C GLY A 12 -4.67 -0.34 -17.03
N TRP A 13 -4.03 -0.94 -18.04
CA TRP A 13 -4.26 -2.35 -18.42
C TRP A 13 -3.88 -3.30 -17.27
N PHE A 14 -2.74 -3.08 -16.63
CA PHE A 14 -2.28 -3.92 -15.51
C PHE A 14 -3.17 -3.77 -14.28
N THR A 15 -3.59 -2.53 -13.96
CA THR A 15 -4.58 -2.26 -12.91
C THR A 15 -5.85 -3.10 -13.11
N ARG A 16 -6.33 -3.22 -14.35
CA ARG A 16 -7.54 -3.98 -14.67
C ARG A 16 -7.36 -5.48 -14.52
N MET A 17 -6.19 -6.01 -14.90
CA MET A 17 -5.88 -7.43 -14.78
C MET A 17 -5.69 -7.85 -13.31
N SER A 18 -5.16 -6.96 -12.47
CA SER A 18 -4.97 -7.19 -11.03
C SER A 18 -6.21 -6.89 -10.18
N ALA A 19 -7.16 -6.09 -10.68
CA ALA A 19 -8.35 -5.77 -9.91
C ALA A 19 -9.20 -7.01 -9.60
N PRO A 20 -9.71 -7.16 -8.36
CA PRO A 20 -10.55 -8.30 -8.01
C PRO A 20 -11.81 -8.33 -8.90
N ARG A 21 -12.00 -9.46 -9.61
CA ARG A 21 -13.09 -9.67 -10.59
C ARG A 21 -14.50 -9.46 -10.04
N THR A 22 -14.66 -9.50 -8.73
CA THR A 22 -15.93 -9.23 -8.05
C THR A 22 -15.67 -8.42 -6.78
N VAL A 23 -16.16 -7.18 -6.76
CA VAL A 23 -16.39 -6.49 -5.49
C VAL A 23 -17.51 -7.27 -4.80
N ARG A 24 -17.20 -8.06 -3.77
CA ARG A 24 -18.24 -8.81 -3.04
C ARG A 24 -19.27 -7.81 -2.54
N LYS A 25 -20.52 -7.95 -3.00
CA LYS A 25 -21.66 -7.11 -2.60
C LYS A 25 -21.77 -7.16 -1.07
N GLY A 26 -21.47 -6.06 -0.38
CA GLY A 26 -21.42 -5.97 1.08
C GLY A 26 -20.03 -5.91 1.73
N SER A 27 -18.93 -5.95 0.96
CA SER A 27 -17.56 -5.80 1.49
C SER A 27 -17.00 -4.38 1.36
N GLN A 28 -17.84 -3.34 1.33
CA GLN A 28 -17.37 -1.97 1.53
C GLN A 28 -16.89 -1.82 2.98
N ARG A 29 -15.72 -2.41 3.24
CA ARG A 29 -14.91 -2.10 4.40
C ARG A 29 -14.58 -0.62 4.28
N VAL A 30 -14.74 0.10 5.38
CA VAL A 30 -14.22 1.46 5.52
C VAL A 30 -12.77 1.45 5.04
N ARG A 31 -12.48 2.34 4.08
CA ARG A 31 -11.15 2.47 3.48
C ARG A 31 -10.15 2.85 4.58
N ARG A 32 -8.97 2.23 4.56
CA ARG A 32 -7.92 2.50 5.57
C ARG A 32 -7.43 3.95 5.53
N PHE A 33 -7.46 4.57 4.35
CA PHE A 33 -6.98 5.92 4.10
C PHE A 33 -8.07 6.80 3.49
N GLY A 34 -8.09 8.07 3.87
CA GLY A 34 -8.92 9.13 3.30
C GLY A 34 -8.15 9.99 2.30
N VAL A 35 -8.88 10.88 1.62
CA VAL A 35 -8.26 11.91 0.77
C VAL A 35 -7.38 12.81 1.64
N HIS A 36 -6.23 13.19 1.11
CA HIS A 36 -5.15 13.95 1.75
C HIS A 36 -4.27 13.18 2.75
N ASP A 37 -4.57 11.91 3.03
CA ASP A 37 -3.68 11.10 3.86
C ASP A 37 -2.32 10.86 3.19
N ARG A 38 -1.27 10.84 4.02
CA ARG A 38 0.10 10.59 3.63
C ARG A 38 0.41 9.10 3.71
N VAL A 39 0.82 8.54 2.59
CA VAL A 39 0.99 7.09 2.41
C VAL A 39 2.28 6.79 1.69
N VAL A 40 2.66 5.52 1.71
CA VAL A 40 3.61 4.94 0.75
C VAL A 40 2.91 3.89 -0.10
N CYS A 41 3.23 3.88 -1.39
CA CYS A 41 2.73 2.92 -2.37
C CYS A 41 3.87 2.03 -2.86
N ALA A 42 3.59 0.75 -3.05
CA ALA A 42 4.51 -0.15 -3.72
C ALA A 42 4.55 0.20 -5.21
N VAL A 43 5.71 0.58 -5.73
CA VAL A 43 5.93 0.92 -7.14
C VAL A 43 7.11 0.15 -7.68
N GLU A 44 7.31 0.14 -9.00
CA GLU A 44 8.53 -0.39 -9.60
C GLU A 44 9.71 0.51 -9.24
N ASP A 45 10.87 -0.10 -9.02
CA ASP A 45 12.10 0.66 -8.87
C ASP A 45 12.61 1.12 -10.25
N ALA A 46 13.66 1.94 -10.27
CA ALA A 46 14.24 2.45 -11.52
C ALA A 46 14.77 1.35 -12.46
N THR A 47 14.95 0.12 -11.96
CA THR A 47 15.45 -1.02 -12.74
C THR A 47 14.34 -1.88 -13.33
N ASP A 48 13.08 -1.65 -12.94
CA ASP A 48 11.90 -2.47 -13.28
C ASP A 48 12.03 -3.95 -12.87
N ALA A 49 13.07 -4.28 -12.09
CA ALA A 49 13.34 -5.64 -11.61
C ALA A 49 12.81 -5.83 -10.18
N TYR A 50 12.70 -4.73 -9.44
CA TYR A 50 12.31 -4.72 -8.03
C TYR A 50 11.21 -3.70 -7.76
N THR A 51 10.87 -3.55 -6.49
CA THR A 51 9.79 -2.67 -6.06
C THR A 51 10.26 -1.82 -4.90
N ASP A 52 9.85 -0.56 -4.87
CA ASP A 52 10.12 0.39 -3.80
C ASP A 52 8.82 0.86 -3.15
N TRP A 53 8.93 1.35 -1.92
CA TRP A 53 7.92 2.19 -1.30
C TRP A 53 8.15 3.64 -1.72
N ALA A 54 7.21 4.21 -2.48
CA ALA A 54 7.22 5.61 -2.86
C ALA A 54 6.19 6.40 -2.05
N ALA A 55 6.61 7.52 -1.47
CA ALA A 55 5.72 8.39 -0.71
C ALA A 55 4.77 9.18 -1.63
N GLY A 56 3.56 9.43 -1.13
CA GLY A 56 2.56 10.22 -1.83
C GLY A 56 1.37 10.62 -0.95
N THR A 57 0.42 11.30 -1.58
CA THR A 57 -0.83 11.76 -0.96
C THR A 57 -2.01 11.13 -1.68
N VAL A 58 -2.96 10.58 -0.92
CA VAL A 58 -4.24 10.08 -1.48
C VAL A 58 -5.01 11.24 -2.08
N ARG A 59 -5.28 11.16 -3.38
CA ARG A 59 -6.02 12.18 -4.14
C ARG A 59 -7.51 11.84 -4.25
N ALA A 60 -7.82 10.57 -4.41
CA ALA A 60 -9.19 10.08 -4.49
C ALA A 60 -9.31 8.71 -3.83
N VAL A 61 -10.50 8.44 -3.28
CA VAL A 61 -10.92 7.16 -2.74
C VAL A 61 -12.05 6.63 -3.62
N ASP A 62 -12.09 5.32 -3.85
CA ASP A 62 -13.05 4.69 -4.78
C ASP A 62 -13.00 5.35 -6.17
N HIS A 63 -11.78 5.53 -6.68
CA HIS A 63 -11.51 6.23 -7.93
C HIS A 63 -11.98 5.40 -9.14
N PHE A 64 -12.74 6.04 -10.03
CA PHE A 64 -13.18 5.46 -11.29
C PHE A 64 -12.07 5.55 -12.34
N VAL A 65 -11.57 4.40 -12.77
CA VAL A 65 -10.61 4.30 -13.87
C VAL A 65 -11.39 4.35 -15.18
N ALA A 66 -11.20 5.43 -15.94
CA ALA A 66 -11.80 5.58 -17.26
C ALA A 66 -11.35 4.43 -18.18
N ASP A 67 -12.27 3.95 -19.01
CA ASP A 67 -11.92 3.00 -20.06
C ASP A 67 -10.97 3.68 -21.04
N SER A 68 -9.77 3.13 -21.20
CA SER A 68 -8.92 3.46 -22.34
C SER A 68 -9.64 3.06 -23.63
N GLU A 69 -9.60 3.93 -24.65
CA GLU A 69 -10.25 3.72 -25.95
C GLU A 69 -10.05 2.28 -26.46
N GLY A 70 -11.13 1.50 -26.54
CA GLY A 70 -11.12 0.11 -27.02
C GLY A 70 -11.65 -0.96 -26.06
N ALA A 71 -11.91 -0.62 -24.78
CA ALA A 71 -12.59 -1.55 -23.87
C ALA A 71 -14.11 -1.57 -24.11
N ALA A 72 -14.69 -2.76 -24.22
CA ALA A 72 -16.14 -2.92 -24.38
C ALA A 72 -16.88 -2.21 -23.23
N ALA A 73 -17.75 -1.26 -23.59
CA ALA A 73 -18.57 -0.50 -22.67
C ALA A 73 -19.33 -1.45 -21.73
N GLY A 74 -18.99 -1.46 -20.44
CA GLY A 74 -19.72 -2.30 -19.48
C GLY A 74 -19.10 -2.52 -18.11
N SER A 75 -17.86 -2.11 -17.83
CA SER A 75 -17.32 -2.22 -16.47
C SER A 75 -16.37 -1.08 -16.15
N ALA A 76 -16.93 0.03 -15.66
CA ALA A 76 -16.14 1.05 -15.00
C ALA A 76 -15.39 0.39 -13.84
N LEU A 77 -14.06 0.34 -13.92
CA LEU A 77 -13.23 -0.21 -12.88
C LEU A 77 -13.11 0.81 -11.75
N VAL A 78 -13.49 0.43 -10.54
CA VAL A 78 -13.29 1.25 -9.35
C VAL A 78 -12.09 0.70 -8.59
N VAL A 79 -11.07 1.53 -8.40
CA VAL A 79 -9.91 1.22 -7.57
C VAL A 79 -10.01 1.90 -6.21
N PRO A 80 -9.53 1.28 -5.13
CA PRO A 80 -9.54 1.87 -3.80
C PRO A 80 -8.97 3.27 -3.71
N TYR A 81 -7.81 3.53 -4.34
CA TYR A 81 -7.12 4.80 -4.22
C TYR A 81 -6.45 5.25 -5.53
N GLU A 82 -6.51 6.55 -5.79
CA GLU A 82 -5.56 7.26 -6.64
C GLU A 82 -4.61 8.03 -5.71
N VAL A 83 -3.30 7.85 -5.88
CA VAL A 83 -2.27 8.50 -5.06
C VAL A 83 -1.37 9.34 -5.96
N LEU A 84 -1.20 10.61 -5.60
CA LEU A 84 -0.18 11.47 -6.20
C LEU A 84 1.13 11.28 -5.45
N LEU A 85 2.11 10.66 -6.10
CA LEU A 85 3.45 10.47 -5.55
C LEU A 85 4.19 11.81 -5.44
N ASP A 86 5.12 11.89 -4.50
CA ASP A 86 5.96 13.10 -4.31
C ASP A 86 6.87 13.39 -5.52
N SER A 87 7.10 12.39 -6.38
CA SER A 87 7.77 12.56 -7.67
C SER A 87 6.93 13.31 -8.72
N GLY A 88 5.64 13.55 -8.46
CA GLY A 88 4.70 14.20 -9.36
C GLY A 88 3.87 13.24 -10.23
N CYS A 89 4.13 11.93 -10.19
CA CYS A 89 3.35 10.94 -10.92
C CYS A 89 2.15 10.44 -10.10
N ALA A 90 1.06 10.08 -10.77
CA ALA A 90 -0.08 9.41 -10.13
C ALA A 90 0.03 7.88 -10.24
N VAL A 91 -0.41 7.17 -9.22
CA VAL A 91 -0.54 5.70 -9.23
C VAL A 91 -1.94 5.28 -8.78
N LEU A 92 -2.41 4.17 -9.35
CA LEU A 92 -3.67 3.53 -9.03
C LEU A 92 -3.40 2.31 -8.13
N VAL A 93 -3.97 2.34 -6.94
CA VAL A 93 -3.88 1.26 -5.97
C VAL A 93 -5.10 0.37 -6.13
N HIS A 94 -4.93 -0.79 -6.78
CA HIS A 94 -6.04 -1.64 -7.21
C HIS A 94 -6.66 -2.48 -6.08
N ALA A 95 -5.99 -2.61 -4.93
CA ALA A 95 -6.54 -3.28 -3.74
C ALA A 95 -6.13 -2.55 -2.44
N ASP A 96 -7.03 -2.54 -1.46
CA ASP A 96 -6.76 -1.93 -0.15
C ASP A 96 -6.00 -2.90 0.75
N GLU A 97 -4.78 -3.26 0.33
CA GLU A 97 -3.96 -4.27 0.97
C GLU A 97 -2.65 -3.71 1.50
N HIS A 98 -2.18 -4.25 2.61
CA HIS A 98 -0.98 -3.77 3.31
C HIS A 98 0.30 -3.99 2.52
N TRP A 99 0.29 -4.87 1.52
CA TRP A 99 1.42 -5.03 0.62
C TRP A 99 1.42 -3.99 -0.51
N LEU A 100 0.33 -3.27 -0.78
CA LEU A 100 0.30 -2.25 -1.84
C LEU A 100 0.40 -0.82 -1.31
N ILE A 101 -0.23 -0.55 -0.17
CA ILE A 101 -0.29 0.79 0.42
C ILE A 101 -0.22 0.70 1.95
N ARG A 102 0.61 1.56 2.54
CA ARG A 102 0.85 1.68 4.00
C ARG A 102 0.85 3.15 4.41
N ASP A 103 0.66 3.37 5.71
CA ASP A 103 0.79 4.69 6.32
C ASP A 103 2.26 5.15 6.29
N LEU A 104 2.50 6.39 5.83
CA LEU A 104 3.85 6.97 5.75
C LEU A 104 4.51 7.10 7.13
N ALA A 105 3.73 7.34 8.19
CA ALA A 105 4.24 7.42 9.55
C ALA A 105 4.69 6.05 10.12
N LEU A 106 4.26 4.95 9.50
CA LEU A 106 4.60 3.58 9.90
C LEU A 106 5.61 2.92 8.96
N GLN A 107 5.64 3.33 7.68
CA GLN A 107 6.55 2.84 6.66
C GLN A 107 7.17 4.02 5.91
N LEU A 108 8.48 4.17 6.03
CA LEU A 108 9.24 5.15 5.26
C LEU A 108 9.40 4.71 3.79
N PRO A 109 9.55 5.67 2.86
CA PRO A 109 9.89 5.38 1.47
C PRO A 109 11.28 4.76 1.34
N GLY A 110 11.51 4.05 0.23
CA GLY A 110 12.76 3.38 -0.08
C GLY A 110 12.57 1.91 -0.46
N PRO A 111 13.66 1.12 -0.47
CA PRO A 111 13.63 -0.28 -0.85
C PRO A 111 12.55 -1.08 -0.11
N ARG A 112 11.72 -1.83 -0.84
CA ARG A 112 10.67 -2.69 -0.27
C ARG A 112 11.26 -4.00 0.26
N ILE A 113 12.06 -3.87 1.31
CA ILE A 113 12.74 -4.94 2.05
C ILE A 113 12.40 -4.82 3.54
N ALA A 114 12.25 -5.96 4.19
CA ALA A 114 12.15 -6.08 5.64
C ALA A 114 13.53 -5.86 6.29
N ALA A 115 13.51 -5.66 7.62
CA ALA A 115 14.71 -5.38 8.42
C ALA A 115 15.75 -6.51 8.40
N ASP A 116 15.32 -7.75 8.14
CA ASP A 116 16.20 -8.92 7.97
C ASP A 116 16.81 -9.01 6.55
N GLY A 117 16.60 -7.99 5.70
CA GLY A 117 17.03 -7.96 4.31
C GLY A 117 16.20 -8.86 3.38
N THR A 118 15.23 -9.60 3.92
CA THR A 118 14.27 -10.34 3.11
C THR A 118 13.27 -9.38 2.50
N ARG A 119 12.57 -9.84 1.47
CA ARG A 119 11.46 -9.07 0.89
C ARG A 119 10.14 -9.43 1.55
N SER A 120 10.17 -9.82 2.83
CA SER A 120 8.96 -10.16 3.58
C SER A 120 8.10 -8.92 3.76
N LEU A 121 6.82 -9.04 3.37
CA LEU A 121 5.85 -7.95 3.38
C LEU A 121 4.87 -8.12 4.54
N ASP A 122 5.37 -8.60 5.66
CA ASP A 122 4.54 -8.99 6.79
C ASP A 122 3.59 -7.87 7.19
N ARG A 123 2.34 -8.28 7.40
CA ARG A 123 1.27 -7.41 7.92
C ARG A 123 1.68 -6.79 9.25
N MET A 124 2.35 -7.58 10.08
CA MET A 124 2.82 -7.16 11.40
C MET A 124 4.30 -6.79 11.30
N SER A 125 4.69 -5.63 11.85
CA SER A 125 6.10 -5.25 11.94
C SER A 125 6.42 -4.63 13.29
N LYS A 126 7.67 -4.77 13.73
CA LYS A 126 8.17 -4.14 14.96
C LYS A 126 9.00 -2.91 14.60
N ARG A 127 8.89 -1.83 15.35
CA ARG A 127 9.85 -0.72 15.34
C ARG A 127 10.27 -0.35 16.74
N LYS A 128 11.46 0.23 16.85
CA LYS A 128 11.90 0.90 18.08
C LYS A 128 11.27 2.29 18.12
N ALA A 129 10.66 2.66 19.24
CA ALA A 129 10.04 3.97 19.44
C ALA A 129 10.39 4.48 20.84
N GLY A 130 11.28 5.46 20.91
CA GLY A 130 11.84 5.94 22.18
C GLY A 130 12.65 4.84 22.88
N ASP A 131 12.28 4.55 24.12
CA ASP A 131 12.87 3.52 24.98
C ASP A 131 12.30 2.11 24.75
N GLY A 132 11.13 1.99 24.11
CA GLY A 132 10.45 0.71 23.93
C GLY A 132 10.33 0.24 22.48
N TRP A 133 9.66 -0.91 22.33
CA TRP A 133 9.26 -1.46 21.03
C TRP A 133 7.77 -1.31 20.78
N GLU A 134 7.41 -1.03 19.54
CA GLU A 134 6.04 -0.97 19.06
C GLU A 134 5.79 -2.06 18.01
N MET A 135 4.67 -2.75 18.15
CA MET A 135 4.12 -3.65 17.13
C MET A 135 3.05 -2.92 16.32
N MET A 136 3.22 -2.91 15.00
CA MET A 136 2.36 -2.23 14.04
C MET A 136 1.62 -3.24 13.19
N ASP A 137 0.30 -3.07 13.05
CA ASP A 137 -0.54 -3.81 12.10
C ASP A 137 -0.82 -2.92 10.88
N HIS A 138 -0.14 -3.19 9.76
CA HIS A 138 -0.27 -2.42 8.53
C HIS A 138 -1.66 -2.53 7.87
N THR A 139 -2.49 -3.52 8.24
CA THR A 139 -3.88 -3.62 7.77
C THR A 139 -4.83 -2.75 8.60
N THR A 140 -4.54 -2.50 9.88
CA THR A 140 -5.45 -1.69 10.73
C THR A 140 -4.88 -0.32 11.09
N CYS A 141 -3.64 -0.04 10.70
CA CYS A 141 -2.83 1.11 11.12
C CYS A 141 -2.72 1.25 12.65
N LYS A 142 -2.98 0.17 13.40
CA LYS A 142 -2.90 0.17 14.86
C LYS A 142 -1.47 -0.09 15.30
N VAL A 143 -1.04 0.71 16.27
CA VAL A 143 0.26 0.58 16.94
C VAL A 143 0.02 0.17 18.38
N ARG A 144 0.75 -0.84 18.86
CA ARG A 144 0.71 -1.29 20.26
C ARG A 144 2.12 -1.28 20.83
N ARG A 145 2.32 -0.68 22.00
CA ARG A 145 3.57 -0.86 22.74
C ARG A 145 3.69 -2.32 23.17
N MET A 146 4.85 -2.92 22.90
CA MET A 146 5.21 -4.19 23.49
C MET A 146 5.66 -3.90 24.93
N GLN A 147 5.11 -4.62 25.91
CA GLN A 147 5.74 -4.64 27.22
C GLN A 147 7.11 -5.28 27.04
N ASP A 148 8.14 -4.68 27.62
CA ASP A 148 9.45 -5.33 27.67
C ASP A 148 9.23 -6.70 28.29
N GLU A 149 9.71 -7.74 27.60
CA GLU A 149 9.84 -9.06 28.18
C GLU A 149 10.77 -8.87 29.37
N SER A 150 10.20 -8.67 30.56
CA SER A 150 10.95 -8.63 31.80
C SER A 150 11.65 -9.97 31.90
N ASP A 151 12.97 -9.96 31.82
CA ASP A 151 13.84 -11.10 32.10
C ASP A 151 13.33 -11.79 33.37
N SER A 152 12.64 -12.92 33.19
CA SER A 152 12.56 -13.91 34.25
C SER A 152 13.90 -14.62 34.24
N GLU A 153 14.86 -14.04 34.96
CA GLU A 153 16.01 -14.77 35.48
C GLU A 153 15.45 -15.87 36.40
N ASP A 154 15.27 -17.08 35.86
CA ASP A 154 15.10 -18.28 36.67
C ASP A 154 16.46 -18.59 37.31
N ASP A 155 16.53 -18.39 38.63
CA ASP A 155 17.58 -18.83 39.57
C ASP A 155 17.81 -20.36 39.52
#